data_AF-A0A317JT56-F1
#
_entry.id   AF-A0A317JT56-F1
#
_cell.length_a   1.000
_cell.length_b   1.000
_cell.length_c   1.000
_cell.angle_alpha   90.00
_cell.angle_beta   90.00
_cell.angle_gamma   90.00
#
_symmetry.space_group_name_H-M   'P 1'
#
loop_
_entity.id
_entity.type
_entity.pdbx_description
1 polymer ?
#
loop_
_entity_poly.entity_id
_entity_poly.type
_entity_poly.pdbx_seq_one_letter_code
_entity_poly.pdbx_strand_id
1 'polypeptide(L)'
;MRPVRFVALSEDGQALVLADEVGRLLALPIDERVASVLHAEPGATPLAVVPSPADPAPSLSPRDIQARIRSGESAEDVARIAGVPVDRVLRYAGPVLQERAMLAQHARRTRLKGAEKPTPLAEVVQGRLAQHGIDTEKISWDAYRRDDGTWRIIATWPSGKATAQAVWDLDKLRQNVTPHDDMAQYYCAM
;
A
#
# COMPACT_ATOMS: atom_id res chain seq x y z
N MET A 1 23.21 24.43 -4.19
CA MET A 1 22.71 23.61 -3.07
C MET A 1 21.72 22.60 -3.61
N ARG A 2 21.71 21.35 -3.14
CA ARG A 2 20.68 20.37 -3.53
C ARG A 2 19.49 20.52 -2.57
N PRO A 3 18.24 20.61 -3.08
CA PRO A 3 17.08 20.73 -2.21
C PRO A 3 16.86 19.43 -1.43
N VAL A 4 16.53 19.57 -0.16
CA VAL A 4 16.17 18.48 0.75
C VAL A 4 14.84 18.81 1.40
N ARG A 5 14.01 17.80 1.63
CA ARG A 5 12.71 17.97 2.29
C ARG A 5 12.73 17.33 3.67
N PHE A 6 12.06 17.95 4.63
CA PHE A 6 11.86 17.36 5.94
C PHE A 6 10.96 16.12 5.86
N VAL A 7 11.37 15.05 6.54
CA VAL A 7 10.67 13.76 6.58
C VAL A 7 10.06 13.54 7.97
N ALA A 8 10.90 13.57 9.00
CA ALA A 8 10.55 13.27 10.38
C ALA A 8 11.63 13.78 11.36
N LEU A 9 11.35 13.72 12.65
CA LEU A 9 12.40 13.77 13.68
C LEU A 9 13.04 12.38 13.84
N SER A 10 14.28 12.32 14.30
CA SER A 10 14.90 11.09 14.78
C SER A 10 14.14 10.52 15.97
N GLU A 11 14.37 9.23 16.26
CA GLU A 11 13.67 8.51 17.32
C GLU A 11 13.86 9.12 18.72
N ASP A 12 15.02 9.71 18.96
CA ASP A 12 15.38 10.46 20.19
C ASP A 12 14.98 11.94 20.14
N GLY A 13 14.43 12.41 19.02
CA GLY A 13 14.05 13.80 18.80
C GLY A 13 15.22 14.79 18.66
N GLN A 14 16.47 14.31 18.58
CA GLN A 14 17.66 15.16 18.55
C GLN A 14 18.13 15.56 17.15
N ALA A 15 17.50 15.05 16.08
CA ALA A 15 17.86 15.37 14.70
C ALA A 15 16.64 15.49 13.77
N LEU A 16 16.74 16.36 12.78
CA LEU A 16 15.81 16.42 11.64
C LEU A 16 16.25 15.38 10.59
N VAL A 17 15.36 14.47 10.22
CA VAL A 17 15.55 13.54 9.11
C VAL A 17 15.06 14.22 7.84
N LEU A 18 15.94 14.38 6.88
CA LEU A 18 15.71 15.03 5.59
C LEU A 18 15.85 13.99 4.47
N ALA A 19 15.15 14.16 3.35
CA ALA A 19 15.32 13.36 2.14
C ALA A 19 15.74 14.24 0.97
N ASP A 20 16.68 13.76 0.16
CA ASP A 20 16.97 14.37 -1.15
C ASP A 20 15.98 13.91 -2.23
N GLU A 21 16.14 14.44 -3.45
CA GLU A 21 15.30 14.12 -4.61
C GLU A 21 15.36 12.64 -5.05
N VAL A 22 16.40 11.90 -4.62
CA VAL A 22 16.61 10.48 -4.93
C VAL A 22 16.14 9.59 -3.75
N GLY A 23 15.58 10.19 -2.70
CA GLY A 23 15.07 9.49 -1.52
C GLY A 23 16.13 9.08 -0.51
N ARG A 24 17.37 9.58 -0.63
CA ARG A 24 18.42 9.31 0.36
C ARG A 24 18.16 10.14 1.61
N LEU A 25 18.23 9.49 2.77
CA LEU A 25 18.01 10.12 4.05
C LEU A 25 19.31 10.77 4.57
N LEU A 26 19.17 11.99 5.09
CA LEU A 26 20.20 12.81 5.69
C LEU A 26 19.73 13.20 7.09
N ALA A 27 20.59 13.09 8.10
CA ALA A 27 20.29 13.53 9.46
C ALA A 27 20.97 14.88 9.72
N LEU A 28 20.21 15.86 10.18
CA LEU A 28 20.71 17.14 10.65
C LEU A 28 20.50 17.25 12.16
N PRO A 29 21.56 17.14 12.98
CA PRO A 29 21.46 17.32 14.43
C PRO A 29 20.88 18.68 14.80
N ILE A 30 19.99 18.70 15.79
CA ILE A 30 19.43 19.93 16.35
C ILE A 30 20.43 20.44 17.40
N ASP A 31 21.44 21.16 16.93
CA ASP A 31 22.41 21.83 17.80
C ASP A 31 21.94 23.25 18.19
N GLU A 32 22.72 23.92 19.03
CA GLU A 32 22.42 25.27 19.52
C GLU A 32 22.29 26.30 18.37
N ARG A 33 22.94 26.06 17.23
CA ARG A 33 22.82 26.93 16.04
C ARG A 33 21.51 26.69 15.31
N VAL A 34 21.09 25.44 15.16
CA VAL A 34 19.77 25.10 14.58
C VAL A 34 18.65 25.60 15.49
N ALA A 35 18.79 25.40 16.81
CA ALA A 35 17.83 25.87 17.80
C ALA A 35 17.72 27.41 17.82
N SER A 36 18.85 28.12 17.79
CA SER A 36 18.83 29.60 17.77
C SER A 36 18.18 30.17 16.51
N VAL A 37 18.29 29.51 15.35
CA VAL A 37 17.59 29.91 14.12
C VAL A 37 16.08 29.67 14.23
N LEU A 38 15.64 28.60 14.89
CA LEU A 38 14.22 28.34 15.16
C LEU A 38 13.60 29.34 16.16
N HIS A 39 14.42 29.94 17.02
CA HIS A 39 14.01 30.91 18.03
C HIS A 39 14.27 32.38 17.66
N ALA A 40 14.88 32.65 16.50
CA ALA A 40 15.20 34.00 16.05
C ALA A 40 14.00 34.70 15.38
N GLU A 41 12.96 34.99 16.17
CA GLU A 41 12.05 36.13 15.96
C GLU A 41 12.08 36.97 17.25
N PRO A 42 12.37 38.28 17.20
CA PRO A 42 12.46 39.10 18.40
C PRO A 42 11.05 39.38 18.94
N GLY A 43 10.67 38.73 20.04
CA GLY A 43 9.58 39.21 20.90
C GLY A 43 8.32 38.35 21.04
N ALA A 44 8.35 37.06 20.72
CA ALA A 44 7.24 36.18 21.13
C ALA A 44 7.55 35.55 22.50
N THR A 45 6.78 35.97 23.52
CA THR A 45 6.49 35.18 24.72
C THR A 45 6.45 33.68 24.41
N PRO A 46 6.91 32.78 25.30
CA PRO A 46 6.79 31.35 25.06
C PRO A 46 5.34 31.09 24.71
N LEU A 47 5.10 30.67 23.46
CA LEU A 47 3.80 30.22 23.04
C LEU A 47 3.54 29.01 23.91
N ALA A 48 2.79 29.24 25.00
CA ALA A 48 1.93 28.23 25.56
C ALA A 48 1.31 27.53 24.34
N VAL A 49 1.53 26.23 24.24
CA VAL A 49 0.75 25.39 23.35
C VAL A 49 -0.69 25.58 23.81
N VAL A 50 -1.35 26.58 23.27
CA VAL A 50 -2.78 26.66 23.27
C VAL A 50 -3.15 25.52 22.35
N PRO A 51 -3.76 24.42 22.84
CA PRO A 51 -4.44 23.55 21.90
C PRO A 51 -5.46 24.47 21.23
N SER A 52 -5.23 24.81 19.96
CA SER A 52 -6.31 25.37 19.17
C SER A 52 -7.47 24.39 19.33
N PRO A 53 -8.69 24.84 19.64
CA PRO A 53 -9.86 24.05 19.36
C PRO A 53 -10.00 24.05 17.83
N ALA A 54 -9.10 23.33 17.17
CA ALA A 54 -9.35 22.89 15.82
C ALA A 54 -10.59 22.01 15.96
N ASP A 55 -11.67 22.42 15.30
CA ASP A 55 -12.78 21.51 15.03
C ASP A 55 -12.19 20.14 14.68
N PRO A 56 -12.69 19.04 15.28
CA PRO A 56 -12.13 17.72 15.04
C PRO A 56 -12.48 17.31 13.62
N ALA A 57 -11.73 17.80 12.64
CA ALA A 57 -11.63 17.15 11.35
C ALA A 57 -11.21 15.70 11.66
N PRO A 58 -12.00 14.69 11.27
CA PRO A 58 -11.73 13.31 11.66
C PRO A 58 -10.39 12.90 11.06
N SER A 59 -9.31 13.05 11.82
CA SER A 59 -7.99 12.67 11.37
C SER A 59 -7.95 11.15 11.39
N LEU A 60 -7.91 10.53 10.21
CA LEU A 60 -7.80 9.08 10.06
C LEU A 60 -6.61 8.58 10.90
N SER A 61 -6.86 7.64 11.82
CA SER A 61 -5.79 7.11 12.65
C SER A 61 -4.84 6.22 11.82
N PRO A 62 -3.57 6.02 12.22
CA PRO A 62 -2.68 5.07 11.54
C PRO A 62 -3.29 3.67 11.40
N ARG A 63 -4.04 3.22 12.42
CA ARG A 63 -4.76 1.94 12.41
C ARG A 63 -5.83 1.91 11.32
N ASP A 64 -6.60 2.98 11.17
CA ASP A 64 -7.67 3.07 10.16
C ASP A 64 -7.10 3.17 8.75
N ILE A 65 -6.01 3.93 8.57
CA ILE A 65 -5.24 3.96 7.32
C ILE A 65 -4.83 2.54 6.95
N GLN A 66 -4.15 1.84 7.86
CA GLN A 66 -3.70 0.48 7.62
C GLN A 66 -4.84 -0.48 7.35
N ALA A 67 -5.98 -0.36 8.04
CA ALA A 67 -7.15 -1.18 7.81
C ALA A 67 -7.70 -1.00 6.39
N ARG A 68 -7.87 0.24 5.94
CA ARG A 68 -8.37 0.58 4.59
C ARG A 68 -7.41 0.18 3.48
N ILE A 69 -6.11 0.41 3.66
CA ILE A 69 -5.10 -0.08 2.71
C ILE A 69 -5.13 -1.61 2.68
N ARG A 70 -5.34 -2.27 3.82
CA ARG A 70 -5.43 -3.74 3.86
C ARG A 70 -6.67 -4.25 3.17
N SER A 71 -7.77 -3.50 3.16
CA SER A 71 -8.99 -3.83 2.42
C SER A 71 -8.91 -3.54 0.91
N GLY A 72 -7.75 -3.11 0.42
CA GLY A 72 -7.50 -2.90 -1.01
C GLY A 72 -7.73 -1.46 -1.47
N GLU A 73 -8.09 -0.54 -0.58
CA GLU A 73 -8.23 0.88 -0.93
C GLU A 73 -6.85 1.46 -1.31
N SER A 74 -6.81 2.34 -2.33
CA SER A 74 -5.58 3.01 -2.74
C SER A 74 -5.20 4.10 -1.74
N ALA A 75 -3.91 4.45 -1.64
CA ALA A 75 -3.49 5.52 -0.73
C ALA A 75 -4.11 6.86 -1.13
N GLU A 76 -4.28 7.09 -2.42
CA GLU A 76 -4.91 8.23 -3.03
C GLU A 76 -6.40 8.32 -2.66
N ASP A 77 -7.13 7.21 -2.71
CA ASP A 77 -8.55 7.17 -2.33
C ASP A 77 -8.74 7.36 -0.83
N VAL A 78 -7.92 6.70 -0.01
CA VAL A 78 -7.92 6.91 1.46
C VAL A 78 -7.68 8.38 1.78
N ALA A 79 -6.67 9.00 1.15
CA ALA A 79 -6.32 10.40 1.34
C ALA A 79 -7.46 11.34 0.95
N ARG A 80 -8.04 11.10 -0.24
CA ARG A 80 -9.15 11.87 -0.79
C ARG A 80 -10.41 11.79 0.08
N ILE A 81 -10.78 10.58 0.53
CA ILE A 81 -11.97 10.37 1.38
C ILE A 81 -11.76 10.98 2.77
N ALA A 82 -10.56 10.86 3.32
CA ALA A 82 -10.23 11.39 4.66
C ALA A 82 -9.89 12.89 4.67
N GLY A 83 -9.76 13.53 3.51
CA GLY A 83 -9.37 14.94 3.40
C GLY A 83 -7.94 15.22 3.91
N VAL A 84 -7.03 14.26 3.78
CA VAL A 84 -5.63 14.39 4.22
C VAL A 84 -4.67 14.29 3.03
N PRO A 85 -3.44 14.84 3.12
CA PRO A 85 -2.43 14.64 2.08
C PRO A 85 -2.06 13.16 1.90
N VAL A 86 -1.86 12.73 0.65
CA VAL A 86 -1.46 11.35 0.32
C VAL A 86 -0.14 10.94 0.99
N ASP A 87 0.81 11.87 1.13
CA ASP A 87 2.07 11.64 1.83
C ASP A 87 1.88 11.20 3.28
N ARG A 88 0.80 11.66 3.95
CA ARG A 88 0.46 11.23 5.31
C ARG A 88 0.00 9.79 5.33
N VAL A 89 -0.79 9.36 4.36
CA VAL A 89 -1.27 7.98 4.22
C VAL A 89 -0.09 7.04 3.90
N LEU A 90 0.78 7.43 2.97
CA LEU A 90 1.92 6.63 2.53
C LEU A 90 2.91 6.30 3.66
N ARG A 91 3.10 7.20 4.65
CA ARG A 91 3.93 6.95 5.85
C ARG A 91 3.48 5.70 6.63
N TYR A 92 2.19 5.38 6.62
CA TYR A 92 1.62 4.24 7.36
C TYR A 92 1.24 3.07 6.46
N ALA A 93 1.15 3.29 5.14
CA ALA A 93 0.73 2.27 4.17
C ALA A 93 1.82 1.24 3.86
N GLY A 94 3.11 1.62 3.94
CA GLY A 94 4.25 0.78 3.55
C GLY A 94 4.20 -0.67 4.07
N PRO A 95 4.06 -0.89 5.40
CA PRO A 95 3.97 -2.25 5.97
C PRO A 95 2.82 -3.09 5.40
N VAL A 96 1.66 -2.46 5.14
CA VAL A 96 0.47 -3.16 4.65
C VAL A 96 0.58 -3.44 3.15
N LEU A 97 1.16 -2.52 2.38
CA LEU A 97 1.46 -2.77 0.97
C LEU A 97 2.44 -3.92 0.79
N GLN A 98 3.46 -4.02 1.66
CA GLN A 98 4.39 -5.15 1.69
C GLN A 98 3.67 -6.46 2.04
N GLU A 99 2.79 -6.45 3.04
CA GLU A 99 1.94 -7.61 3.42
C GLU A 99 1.10 -8.10 2.22
N ARG A 100 0.41 -7.18 1.55
CA ARG A 100 -0.41 -7.46 0.35
C ARG A 100 0.44 -8.06 -0.77
N ALA A 101 1.59 -7.46 -1.08
CA ALA A 101 2.50 -7.95 -2.11
C ALA A 101 3.03 -9.36 -1.80
N MET A 102 3.41 -9.62 -0.54
CA MET A 102 3.85 -10.96 -0.12
C MET A 102 2.74 -12.00 -0.25
N LEU A 103 1.50 -11.65 0.10
CA LEU A 103 0.37 -12.56 -0.02
C LEU A 103 -0.01 -12.82 -1.48
N ALA A 104 0.03 -11.81 -2.34
CA ALA A 104 -0.14 -11.97 -3.77
C ALA A 104 0.94 -12.90 -4.36
N GLN A 105 2.20 -12.71 -3.99
CA GLN A 105 3.31 -13.56 -4.42
C GLN A 105 3.15 -15.01 -3.93
N HIS A 106 2.71 -15.20 -2.68
CA HIS A 106 2.43 -16.51 -2.13
C HIS A 106 1.32 -17.22 -2.92
N ALA A 107 0.17 -16.56 -3.09
CA ALA A 107 -0.98 -17.12 -3.77
C ALA A 107 -0.72 -17.50 -5.23
N ARG A 108 0.11 -16.73 -5.95
CA ARG A 108 0.55 -17.05 -7.32
C ARG A 108 1.22 -18.42 -7.42
N ARG A 109 1.92 -18.84 -6.36
CA ARG A 109 2.63 -20.13 -6.26
C ARG A 109 1.77 -21.22 -5.62
N THR A 110 0.61 -20.86 -5.09
CA THR A 110 -0.34 -21.77 -4.47
C THR A 110 -1.15 -22.51 -5.53
N ARG A 111 -1.44 -23.78 -5.28
CA ARG A 111 -2.24 -24.62 -6.19
C ARG A 111 -3.68 -24.12 -6.31
N LEU A 112 -4.21 -24.14 -7.53
CA LEU A 112 -5.63 -23.94 -7.79
C LEU A 112 -6.42 -25.16 -7.33
N LYS A 113 -7.47 -24.95 -6.53
CA LYS A 113 -8.35 -26.02 -6.07
C LYS A 113 -9.18 -26.55 -7.23
N GLY A 114 -9.19 -27.87 -7.41
CA GLY A 114 -9.99 -28.53 -8.45
C GLY A 114 -9.33 -28.65 -9.81
N ALA A 115 -8.09 -28.16 -9.98
CA ALA A 115 -7.30 -28.46 -11.16
C ALA A 115 -6.96 -29.96 -11.23
N GLU A 116 -7.00 -30.57 -12.42
CA GLU A 116 -6.68 -31.99 -12.64
C GLU A 116 -5.29 -32.37 -12.14
N LYS A 117 -4.35 -31.43 -12.27
CA LYS A 117 -2.99 -31.53 -11.74
C LYS A 117 -2.73 -30.40 -10.76
N PRO A 118 -1.87 -30.58 -9.75
CA PRO A 118 -1.47 -29.52 -8.83
C PRO A 118 -0.66 -28.42 -9.57
N THR A 119 -1.36 -27.50 -10.22
CA THR A 119 -0.74 -26.41 -10.98
C THR A 119 -0.85 -25.10 -10.20
N PRO A 120 0.24 -24.31 -10.11
CA PRO A 120 0.21 -22.98 -9.51
C PRO A 120 -0.78 -22.05 -10.21
N LEU A 121 -1.43 -21.17 -9.45
CA LEU A 121 -2.38 -20.19 -9.97
C LEU A 121 -1.79 -19.37 -11.13
N ALA A 122 -0.56 -18.89 -10.97
CA ALA A 122 0.07 -18.06 -11.99
C ALA A 122 0.24 -18.79 -13.32
N GLU A 123 0.58 -20.08 -13.30
CA GLU A 123 0.76 -20.87 -14.53
C GLU A 123 -0.57 -21.06 -15.27
N VAL A 124 -1.65 -21.34 -14.53
CA VAL A 124 -3.00 -21.48 -15.12
C VAL A 124 -3.42 -20.17 -15.81
N VAL A 125 -3.31 -19.05 -15.08
CA VAL A 125 -3.73 -17.73 -15.57
C VAL A 125 -2.86 -17.28 -16.74
N GLN A 126 -1.53 -17.43 -16.65
CA GLN A 126 -0.61 -17.06 -17.72
C GLN A 126 -0.83 -17.91 -18.99
N GLY A 127 -1.00 -19.23 -18.84
CA GLY A 127 -1.25 -20.11 -19.98
C GLY A 127 -2.52 -19.73 -20.74
N ARG A 128 -3.60 -19.41 -20.01
CA ARG A 128 -4.87 -18.98 -20.60
C ARG A 128 -4.82 -17.59 -21.21
N LEU A 129 -4.15 -16.63 -20.56
CA LEU A 129 -3.98 -15.28 -21.12
C LEU A 129 -3.12 -15.29 -22.38
N ALA A 130 -2.06 -16.11 -22.41
CA ALA A 130 -1.22 -16.28 -23.60
C ALA A 130 -2.01 -16.84 -24.79
N GLN A 131 -2.96 -17.76 -24.57
CA GLN A 131 -3.86 -18.26 -25.63
C GLN A 131 -4.73 -17.17 -26.26
N HIS A 132 -5.00 -16.08 -25.51
CA HIS A 132 -5.76 -14.92 -25.98
C HIS A 132 -4.85 -13.79 -26.50
N GLY A 133 -3.54 -14.04 -26.65
CA GLY A 133 -2.58 -13.04 -27.12
C GLY A 133 -2.29 -11.93 -26.12
N ILE A 134 -2.61 -12.12 -24.84
CA ILE A 134 -2.35 -11.14 -23.79
C ILE A 134 -0.92 -11.36 -23.26
N ASP A 135 -0.17 -10.26 -23.22
CA ASP A 135 1.18 -10.22 -22.68
C ASP A 135 1.18 -10.50 -21.17
N THR A 136 1.75 -11.63 -20.78
CA THR A 136 1.74 -12.12 -19.41
C THR A 136 2.66 -11.34 -18.48
N GLU A 137 3.59 -10.56 -19.02
CA GLU A 137 4.45 -9.65 -18.23
C GLU A 137 3.66 -8.43 -17.74
N LYS A 138 2.52 -8.12 -18.36
CA LYS A 138 1.64 -7.00 -17.99
C LYS A 138 0.59 -7.36 -16.95
N ILE A 139 0.65 -8.57 -16.39
CA ILE A 139 -0.27 -8.98 -15.33
C ILE A 139 0.23 -8.41 -13.99
N SER A 140 -0.54 -7.48 -13.44
CA SER A 140 -0.35 -7.01 -12.07
C SER A 140 -1.09 -7.93 -11.09
N TRP A 141 -0.45 -8.22 -9.96
CA TRP A 141 -1.01 -9.06 -8.91
C TRP A 141 -1.03 -8.30 -7.60
N ASP A 142 -2.13 -8.42 -6.88
CA ASP A 142 -2.29 -7.81 -5.57
C ASP A 142 -3.18 -8.68 -4.68
N ALA A 143 -3.19 -8.39 -3.38
CA ALA A 143 -4.04 -9.05 -2.41
C ALA A 143 -4.75 -8.00 -1.54
N TYR A 144 -5.95 -8.33 -1.09
CA TYR A 144 -6.69 -7.50 -0.14
C TYR A 144 -7.46 -8.37 0.84
N ARG A 145 -7.66 -7.84 2.04
CA ARG A 145 -8.36 -8.50 3.13
C ARG A 145 -9.81 -8.04 3.17
N ARG A 146 -10.71 -8.98 3.32
CA ARG A 146 -12.13 -8.73 3.50
C ARG A 146 -12.49 -8.48 4.95
N ASP A 147 -13.69 -7.95 5.16
CA ASP A 147 -14.26 -7.69 6.49
C ASP A 147 -14.41 -8.97 7.32
N ASP A 148 -14.64 -10.11 6.68
CA ASP A 148 -14.68 -11.43 7.33
C ASP A 148 -13.28 -11.99 7.68
N GLY A 149 -12.23 -11.21 7.39
CA GLY A 149 -10.84 -11.52 7.67
C GLY A 149 -10.17 -12.40 6.63
N THR A 150 -10.90 -12.88 5.61
CA THR A 150 -10.33 -13.69 4.51
C THR A 150 -9.54 -12.82 3.55
N TRP A 151 -8.64 -13.45 2.78
CA TRP A 151 -7.83 -12.77 1.78
C TRP A 151 -8.28 -13.14 0.38
N ARG A 152 -8.36 -12.12 -0.48
CA ARG A 152 -8.55 -12.28 -1.91
C ARG A 152 -7.32 -11.84 -2.66
N ILE A 153 -7.15 -12.45 -3.82
CA ILE A 153 -6.06 -12.22 -4.74
C ILE A 153 -6.68 -11.72 -6.03
N ILE A 154 -6.13 -10.63 -6.55
CA ILE A 154 -6.59 -10.04 -7.80
C ILE A 154 -5.44 -10.07 -8.80
N ALA A 155 -5.74 -10.54 -10.00
CA ALA A 155 -4.89 -10.36 -11.17
C ALA A 155 -5.56 -9.34 -12.08
N THR A 156 -4.77 -8.40 -12.60
CA THR A 156 -5.24 -7.31 -13.43
C THR A 156 -4.35 -7.19 -14.65
N TRP A 157 -4.93 -7.08 -15.85
CA TRP A 157 -4.16 -7.00 -17.10
C TRP A 157 -4.86 -6.12 -18.15
N PRO A 158 -4.11 -5.58 -19.13
CA PRO A 158 -4.70 -4.84 -20.23
C PRO A 158 -5.56 -5.73 -21.13
N SER A 159 -6.76 -5.26 -21.47
CA SER A 159 -7.67 -5.91 -22.41
C SER A 159 -8.23 -4.88 -23.39
N GLY A 160 -7.54 -4.71 -24.52
CA GLY A 160 -7.85 -3.66 -25.50
C GLY A 160 -7.68 -2.25 -24.90
N LYS A 161 -8.78 -1.49 -24.84
CA LYS A 161 -8.82 -0.14 -24.22
C LYS A 161 -9.23 -0.17 -22.75
N ALA A 162 -9.55 -1.34 -22.21
CA ALA A 162 -9.99 -1.53 -20.84
C ALA A 162 -8.96 -2.33 -20.05
N THR A 163 -9.19 -2.41 -18.75
CA THR A 163 -8.45 -3.27 -17.84
C THR A 163 -9.38 -4.39 -17.41
N ALA A 164 -8.95 -5.64 -17.59
CA ALA A 164 -9.66 -6.81 -17.10
C ALA A 164 -9.06 -7.25 -15.76
N GLN A 165 -9.87 -7.90 -14.94
CA GLN A 165 -9.45 -8.45 -13.66
C GLN A 165 -10.12 -9.79 -13.39
N ALA A 166 -9.46 -10.63 -12.60
CA ALA A 166 -10.03 -11.85 -12.04
C ALA A 166 -9.64 -11.96 -10.56
N VAL A 167 -10.54 -12.55 -9.77
CA VAL A 167 -10.39 -12.60 -8.31
C VAL A 167 -10.47 -14.04 -7.80
N TRP A 168 -9.61 -14.38 -6.85
CA TRP A 168 -9.61 -15.68 -6.16
C TRP A 168 -9.63 -15.50 -4.65
N ASP A 169 -10.33 -16.38 -3.94
CA ASP A 169 -10.25 -16.50 -2.48
C ASP A 169 -9.03 -17.36 -2.11
N LEU A 170 -8.24 -16.93 -1.12
CA LEU A 170 -7.08 -17.66 -0.60
C LEU A 170 -7.42 -18.35 0.73
N ASP A 171 -7.38 -19.69 0.74
CA ASP A 171 -7.40 -20.48 1.98
C ASP A 171 -5.96 -20.67 2.48
N LYS A 172 -5.52 -19.79 3.39
CA LYS A 172 -4.16 -19.83 3.96
C LYS A 172 -3.88 -21.11 4.75
N LEU A 173 -4.89 -21.77 5.30
CA LEU A 173 -4.70 -22.99 6.09
C LEU A 173 -4.53 -24.20 5.17
N ARG A 174 -5.41 -24.32 4.16
CA ARG A 174 -5.37 -25.44 3.22
C ARG A 174 -4.41 -25.24 2.06
N GLN A 175 -3.77 -24.07 1.98
CA GLN A 175 -2.79 -23.70 0.96
C GLN A 175 -3.35 -23.98 -0.44
N ASN A 176 -4.54 -23.44 -0.71
CA ASN A 176 -5.19 -23.47 -2.01
C ASN A 176 -5.86 -22.13 -2.32
N VAL A 177 -6.10 -21.89 -3.61
CA VAL A 177 -6.91 -20.77 -4.10
C VAL A 177 -8.13 -21.28 -4.83
N THR A 178 -9.23 -20.54 -4.76
CA THR A 178 -10.50 -20.85 -5.43
C THR A 178 -10.99 -19.65 -6.22
N PRO A 179 -11.51 -19.84 -7.46
CA PRO A 179 -12.13 -18.75 -8.21
C PRO A 179 -13.25 -18.09 -7.42
N HIS A 180 -13.24 -16.75 -7.38
CA HIS A 180 -14.26 -15.97 -6.69
C HIS A 180 -15.30 -15.40 -7.67
N ASP A 181 -14.86 -14.85 -8.81
CA ASP A 181 -15.71 -14.22 -9.81
C ASP A 181 -15.76 -15.03 -11.13
N ASP A 182 -16.70 -14.64 -12.01
CA ASP A 182 -16.92 -15.31 -13.30
C ASP A 182 -15.66 -15.26 -14.19
N MET A 183 -14.86 -14.20 -14.09
CA MET A 183 -13.62 -14.10 -14.84
C MET A 183 -12.61 -15.12 -14.34
N ALA A 184 -12.40 -15.23 -13.03
CA ALA A 184 -11.55 -16.26 -12.45
C ALA A 184 -12.03 -17.67 -12.79
N GLN A 185 -13.35 -17.90 -12.79
CA GLN A 185 -13.93 -19.17 -13.21
C GLN A 185 -13.61 -19.46 -14.68
N TYR A 186 -13.82 -18.49 -15.58
CA TYR A 186 -13.54 -18.63 -17.01
C TYR A 186 -12.07 -18.98 -17.28
N TYR A 187 -11.13 -18.30 -16.61
CA TYR A 187 -9.69 -18.57 -16.75
C TYR A 187 -9.24 -19.84 -16.03
N CYS A 188 -10.07 -20.45 -15.19
CA CYS A 188 -9.77 -21.70 -14.48
C CYS A 188 -10.53 -22.92 -15.04
N ALA A 189 -11.60 -22.71 -15.79
CA ALA A 189 -12.33 -23.76 -16.48
C ALA A 189 -11.44 -24.40 -17.55
N MET A 190 -11.51 -25.72 -17.70
CA MET A 190 -10.77 -26.50 -18.71
C MET A 190 -11.41 -26.42 -20.09
#